data_AF-A0A9E6BSQ4-F1
#
_entry.id   AF-A0A9E6BSQ4-F1
#
_cell.length_a   1.000
_cell.length_b   1.000
_cell.length_c   1.000
_cell.angle_alpha   90.00
_cell.angle_beta   90.00
_cell.angle_gamma   90.00
#
_symmetry.space_group_name_H-M   'P 1'
#
loop_
_entity.id
_entity.type
_entity.pdbx_description
1 polymer ?
#
loop_
_entity_poly.entity_id
_entity_poly.type
_entity_poly.pdbx_seq_one_letter_code
_entity_poly.pdbx_strand_id
1 'polypeptide(L)' 'MIVISRHVNESVVIGEDIVVTVLEVSDDHVRLGITSPNNDPPYWEHTLYLEPAEESYQELQLR' A
#
# COMPACT_ATOMS: atom_id res chain seq x y z
N MET A 1 -7.49 8.78 7.36
CA MET A 1 -6.47 7.89 6.77
C MET A 1 -6.55 6.54 7.46
N ILE A 2 -6.65 5.44 6.72
CA ILE A 2 -6.53 4.09 7.28
C ILE A 2 -5.10 3.61 6.98
N VAL A 3 -4.40 3.10 7.99
CA VAL A 3 -3.00 2.65 7.86
C VAL A 3 -2.96 1.14 8.11
N ILE A 4 -2.37 0.41 7.17
CA ILE A 4 -2.17 -1.04 7.27
C ILE A 4 -0.69 -1.31 7.04
N SER A 5 -0.01 -1.87 8.04
CA SER A 5 1.41 -2.23 7.94
C SER A 5 1.54 -3.65 7.39
N ARG A 6 2.40 -3.84 6.39
CA ARG A 6 2.68 -5.14 5.74
C ARG A 6 4.19 -5.40 5.73
N HIS A 7 4.59 -6.62 6.05
CA HIS A 7 5.94 -7.13 5.77
C HIS A 7 6.07 -7.56 4.30
N VAL A 8 7.31 -7.81 3.86
CA VAL A 8 7.58 -8.38 2.54
C VAL A 8 6.84 -9.71 2.38
N ASN A 9 6.21 -9.89 1.22
CA ASN A 9 5.31 -10.98 0.85
C ASN A 9 3.96 -11.01 1.58
N GLU A 10 3.62 -9.99 2.38
CA GLU A 10 2.26 -9.83 2.88
C GLU A 10 1.41 -9.00 1.92
N SER A 11 0.12 -9.32 1.90
CA SER A 11 -0.85 -8.67 1.02
C SER A 11 -1.98 -8.00 1.79
N VAL A 12 -2.62 -7.03 1.13
CA VAL A 12 -3.88 -6.41 1.52
C VAL A 12 -4.87 -6.60 0.39
N VAL A 13 -6.11 -6.96 0.73
CA VAL A 13 -7.23 -7.00 -0.22
C VAL A 13 -8.00 -5.69 -0.13
N ILE A 14 -8.28 -5.07 -1.28
CA ILE A 14 -9.03 -3.83 -1.44
C ILE A 14 -10.27 -4.13 -2.28
N GLY A 15 -11.45 -3.73 -1.79
CA GLY A 15 -12.72 -4.05 -2.45
C GLY A 15 -12.99 -5.55 -2.41
N GLU A 16 -13.41 -6.12 -3.55
CA GLU A 16 -13.74 -7.54 -3.66
C GLU A 16 -12.57 -8.39 -4.16
N ASP A 17 -11.67 -7.82 -4.95
CA ASP A 17 -10.78 -8.60 -5.82
C ASP A 17 -9.41 -7.96 -6.12
N ILE A 18 -9.12 -6.76 -5.60
CA ILE A 18 -7.81 -6.13 -5.78
C ILE A 18 -6.88 -6.60 -4.67
N VAL A 19 -5.76 -7.20 -5.04
CA VAL A 19 -4.74 -7.66 -4.10
C VAL A 19 -3.48 -6.83 -4.28
N VAL A 20 -3.06 -6.14 -3.23
CA VAL A 20 -1.79 -5.39 -3.19
C VAL A 20 -0.81 -6.16 -2.32
N THR A 21 0.37 -6.47 -2.85
CA THR A 21 1.41 -7.25 -2.17
C THR A 21 2.69 -6.44 -2.07
N VAL A 22 3.30 -6.40 -0.89
CA VAL A 22 4.65 -5.84 -0.74
C VAL A 22 5.65 -6.85 -1.27
N LEU A 23 6.25 -6.59 -2.43
CA LEU A 23 7.21 -7.50 -3.05
C LEU A 23 8.63 -7.29 -2.53
N GLU A 24 9.00 -6.04 -2.23
CA GLU A 24 10.32 -5.68 -1.72
C GLU A 24 10.26 -4.30 -1.05
N VAL A 25 11.10 -4.11 -0.03
CA VAL A 25 11.34 -2.82 0.63
C VAL A 25 12.84 -2.53 0.51
N SER A 26 13.16 -1.42 -0.16
CA SER A 26 14.50 -0.83 -0.22
C SER A 26 14.52 0.47 0.59
N ASP A 27 15.71 1.07 0.74
CA ASP A 27 15.89 2.30 1.52
C ASP A 27 15.14 3.51 0.93
N ASP A 28 14.93 3.53 -0.38
CA ASP A 28 14.35 4.65 -1.13
C ASP A 28 13.01 4.34 -1.80
N HIS A 29 12.69 3.07 -2.01
CA HIS A 29 11.46 2.66 -2.68
C HIS A 29 10.89 1.35 -2.14
N VAL A 30 9.59 1.16 -2.38
CA VAL A 30 8.88 -0.09 -2.10
C VAL A 30 8.34 -0.61 -3.43
N ARG A 31 8.60 -1.88 -3.73
CA ARG A 31 8.02 -2.55 -4.88
C ARG A 31 6.69 -3.18 -4.48
N LEU A 32 5.61 -2.74 -5.11
CA LEU A 32 4.26 -3.27 -4.89
C LEU A 32 3.81 -4.08 -6.10
N GLY A 33 3.25 -5.26 -5.86
CA GLY A 33 2.54 -6.05 -6.86
C GLY A 33 1.04 -5.81 -6.72
N ILE A 34 0.37 -5.45 -7.80
CA ILE A 34 -1.08 -5.21 -7.83
C ILE A 34 -1.71 -6.25 -8.75
N THR A 35 -2.62 -7.05 -8.21
CA THR A 35 -3.40 -8.04 -8.97
C THR A 35 -4.87 -7.62 -8.97
N SER A 36 -5.50 -7.67 -10.15
CA SER A 36 -6.93 -7.41 -10.35
C SER A 36 -7.47 -8.43 -11.36
N PRO A 37 -8.69 -8.97 -11.19
CA PRO A 37 -9.14 -10.14 -11.95
C PRO A 37 -9.41 -9.90 -13.43
N ASN A 38 -9.64 -8.65 -13.86
CA ASN A 38 -9.98 -8.39 -15.27
C ASN A 38 -8.78 -7.96 -16.12
N ASN A 39 -7.57 -7.86 -15.55
CA ASN A 39 -6.33 -7.47 -16.25
C ASN A 39 -6.38 -6.13 -17.03
N ASP A 40 -7.53 -5.45 -17.07
CA ASP A 40 -7.70 -4.04 -17.36
C ASP A 40 -7.28 -3.26 -16.11
N PRO A 41 -6.34 -2.30 -16.19
CA PRO A 41 -5.92 -1.60 -14.99
C PRO A 41 -7.08 -0.70 -14.52
N PRO A 42 -7.67 -0.91 -13.32
CA PRO A 42 -8.55 0.10 -12.72
C PRO A 42 -7.75 1.28 -12.14
N TYR A 43 -6.43 1.31 -12.34
CA TYR A 43 -5.53 2.29 -11.73
C TYR A 43 -4.81 3.11 -12.81
N TRP A 44 -4.59 4.38 -12.50
CA TRP A 44 -3.68 5.25 -13.23
C TRP A 44 -2.32 5.24 -12.55
N GLU A 45 -1.25 5.14 -13.34
CA GLU A 45 0.09 5.42 -12.83
C GLU A 45 0.22 6.94 -12.64
N HIS A 46 0.18 7.38 -11.38
CA HIS A 46 0.38 8.77 -11.03
C HIS A 46 1.19 8.85 -9.74
N THR A 47 2.33 9.56 -9.79
CA THR A 47 3.18 9.77 -8.61
C THR A 47 2.62 10.91 -7.78
N LEU A 48 2.12 10.59 -6.58
CA LEU A 48 1.72 11.57 -5.58
C LEU A 48 2.86 11.75 -4.57
N TYR A 49 3.32 12.98 -4.40
CA TYR A 49 4.22 13.35 -3.31
C TYR A 49 3.35 13.74 -2.11
N LEU A 50 3.34 12.88 -1.09
CA LEU A 50 2.68 13.18 0.17
C LEU A 50 3.66 13.93 1.06
N GLU A 51 3.23 15.06 1.61
CA GLU A 51 3.93 15.65 2.75
C GLU A 51 3.73 14.71 3.95
N PRO A 52 4.78 14.37 4.71
CA PRO A 52 4.66 13.47 5.84
C PRO A 52 3.64 14.04 6.83
N ALA A 53 2.55 13.31 7.06
CA ALA A 53 1.58 13.63 8.11
C ALA A 53 2.26 13.39 9.46
N GLU A 54 2.79 14.46 10.07
CA GLU A 54 3.72 14.36 11.20
C GLU A 54 3.14 13.70 12.47
N GLU A 55 1.83 13.44 12.61
CA GLU A 55 1.26 13.15 13.95
C GLU A 55 0.40 11.89 14.13
N SER A 56 -0.04 11.19 13.08
CA SER A 56 -1.09 10.15 13.26
C SER A 56 -0.59 8.71 13.48
N TYR A 57 0.69 8.43 13.29
CA TYR A 57 1.21 7.05 13.34
C TYR A 57 1.46 6.53 14.76
N GLN A 58 1.63 7.41 15.74
CA GLN A 58 1.91 7.02 17.12
C GLN A 58 0.64 6.64 17.90
N GLU A 59 -0.51 7.27 17.63
CA GLU A 59 -1.77 6.93 18.30
C GLU A 59 -2.37 5.58 17.85
N LEU A 60 -2.15 5.17 16.59
CA LEU A 60 -2.71 3.92 16.05
C LEU A 60 -1.96 2.66 16.52
N GLN A 61 -0.73 2.80 17.02
CA GLN A 61 0.05 1.68 17.58
C GLN A 61 -0.22 1.47 19.08
N LEU A 62 -0.93 2.38 19.73
CA LEU A 62 -1.24 2.36 21.17
C LEU A 62 -2.67 1.89 21.49
N ARG A 63 -3.42 1.41 20.50
CA ARG A 63 -4.79 0.89 20.66
C ARG A 63 -4.91 -0.58 20.33
#